data_AF-A0A284VS53-F1
#
_entry.id   AF-A0A284VS53-F1
#
_cell.length_a   1.000
_cell.length_b   1.000
_cell.length_c   1.000
_cell.angle_alpha   90.00
_cell.angle_beta   90.00
_cell.angle_gamma   90.00
#
_symmetry.space_group_name_H-M   'P 1'
#
loop_
_entity.id
_entity.type
_entity.pdbx_description
1 polymer ?
#
loop_
_entity_poly.entity_id
_entity_poly.type
_entity_poly.pdbx_seq_one_letter_code
_entity_poly.pdbx_strand_id
1 'polypeptide(L)'
;MPENRPPNPVTGNKLPLTGQQTYSNTSRIEAEFFELYKYALVHAWKGAYHMNPDYAHWYGWAQLNLQLEKIKGENATLRRLAALENAEKTGEAKATPGFEGIAAFAALIVLASLVLLRKRR
;
A
#
# COMPACT_ATOMS: atom_id res chain seq x y z
N MET A 1 -11.08 2.89 -2.30
CA MET A 1 -11.98 3.71 -3.15
C MET A 1 -12.39 4.90 -2.32
N PRO A 2 -12.55 6.10 -2.90
CA PRO A 2 -13.15 7.21 -2.17
C PRO A 2 -14.54 6.78 -1.70
N GLU A 3 -14.80 6.86 -0.40
CA GLU A 3 -16.03 6.33 0.21
C GLU A 3 -17.29 7.06 -0.28
N ASN A 4 -17.16 8.35 -0.62
CA ASN A 4 -18.25 9.18 -1.11
C ASN A 4 -17.97 9.66 -2.54
N ARG A 5 -17.97 8.73 -3.51
CA ARG A 5 -17.83 9.07 -4.93
C ARG A 5 -19.18 9.43 -5.58
N PRO A 6 -19.35 10.61 -6.21
CA PRO A 6 -20.52 10.90 -7.04
C PRO A 6 -20.61 9.93 -8.22
N PRO A 7 -21.83 9.56 -8.66
CA PRO A 7 -22.00 8.68 -9.81
C PRO A 7 -21.35 9.28 -11.06
N ASN A 8 -20.67 8.43 -11.82
CA ASN A 8 -20.17 8.80 -13.14
C ASN A 8 -21.38 9.13 -14.06
N PRO A 9 -21.31 10.18 -14.90
CA PRO A 9 -22.43 10.58 -15.74
C PRO A 9 -22.83 9.53 -16.79
N VAL A 10 -21.92 8.61 -17.16
CA VAL A 10 -22.14 7.57 -18.17
C VAL A 10 -22.31 6.19 -17.52
N THR A 11 -21.46 5.83 -16.56
CA THR A 11 -21.45 4.49 -15.95
C THR A 11 -22.17 4.41 -14.60
N GLY A 12 -22.66 5.54 -14.07
CA GLY A 12 -23.29 5.61 -12.76
C GLY A 12 -22.33 5.18 -11.65
N ASN A 13 -22.79 4.27 -10.78
CA ASN A 13 -22.00 3.73 -9.66
C ASN A 13 -21.06 2.57 -10.08
N LYS A 14 -21.04 2.19 -11.36
CA LYS A 14 -20.11 1.15 -11.84
C LYS A 14 -18.70 1.70 -11.91
N LEU A 15 -17.73 0.87 -11.54
CA LEU A 15 -16.31 1.19 -11.60
C LEU A 15 -15.85 1.41 -13.06
N PRO A 16 -15.47 2.65 -13.45
CA PRO A 16 -14.96 2.92 -14.79
C PRO A 16 -13.43 2.82 -14.77
N LEU A 17 -12.86 1.75 -15.34
CA LEU A 17 -11.40 1.56 -15.38
C LEU A 17 -10.74 2.04 -16.69
N THR A 18 -11.53 2.48 -17.67
CA THR A 18 -11.04 2.77 -19.02
C THR A 18 -11.59 4.10 -19.55
N GLY A 19 -12.11 4.13 -20.78
CA GLY A 19 -12.39 5.37 -21.53
C GLY A 19 -13.42 6.31 -20.91
N GLN A 20 -14.19 5.88 -19.92
CA GLN A 20 -15.19 6.70 -19.22
C GLN A 20 -14.74 7.10 -17.80
N GLN A 21 -13.50 6.82 -17.41
CA GLN A 21 -12.96 7.26 -16.13
C GLN A 21 -12.76 8.77 -16.13
N THR A 22 -13.19 9.44 -15.06
CA THR A 22 -12.96 10.87 -14.83
C THR A 22 -11.56 11.10 -14.24
N TYR A 23 -10.94 12.24 -14.53
CA TYR A 23 -9.66 12.65 -13.92
C TYR A 23 -9.78 13.07 -12.44
N SER A 24 -11.00 13.11 -11.90
CA SER A 24 -11.30 13.49 -10.53
C SER A 24 -11.84 12.31 -9.74
N ASN A 25 -11.62 12.35 -8.42
CA ASN A 25 -12.20 11.42 -7.46
C ASN A 25 -11.85 9.94 -7.73
N THR A 26 -10.61 9.70 -8.14
CA THR A 26 -10.02 8.38 -8.37
C THR A 26 -9.16 8.00 -7.17
N SER A 27 -9.21 6.75 -6.74
CA SER A 27 -8.17 6.19 -5.88
C SER A 27 -6.83 6.16 -6.60
N ARG A 28 -5.73 6.05 -5.84
CA ARG A 28 -4.38 5.96 -6.39
C ARG A 28 -4.26 4.83 -7.42
N ILE A 29 -4.79 3.64 -7.12
CA ILE A 29 -4.75 2.48 -8.03
C ILE A 29 -5.48 2.78 -9.34
N GLU A 30 -6.66 3.40 -9.30
CA GLU A 30 -7.40 3.74 -10.51
C GLU A 30 -6.69 4.81 -11.36
N ALA A 31 -6.07 5.80 -10.71
CA ALA A 31 -5.30 6.82 -11.42
C ALA A 31 -4.08 6.21 -12.13
N GLU A 32 -3.31 5.38 -11.43
CA GLU A 32 -2.15 4.69 -12.02
C GLU A 32 -2.56 3.70 -13.11
N PHE A 33 -3.69 2.99 -12.94
CA PHE A 33 -4.20 2.09 -13.98
C PHE A 33 -4.66 2.85 -15.22
N PHE A 34 -5.31 4.01 -15.05
CA PHE A 34 -5.71 4.85 -16.17
C PHE A 34 -4.49 5.33 -16.96
N GLU A 35 -3.45 5.79 -16.27
CA GLU A 35 -2.20 6.21 -16.91
C GLU A 35 -1.53 5.05 -17.66
N LEU A 36 -1.56 3.85 -17.07
CA LEU A 36 -1.06 2.62 -17.68
C LEU A 36 -1.80 2.25 -18.95
N TYR A 37 -3.12 2.17 -18.88
CA TYR A 37 -3.95 1.76 -20.01
C TYR A 37 -4.01 2.82 -21.11
N LYS A 38 -4.22 4.09 -20.75
CA LYS A 38 -4.52 5.16 -21.70
C LYS A 38 -3.27 5.71 -22.40
N TYR A 39 -2.15 5.78 -21.70
CA TYR A 39 -0.93 6.41 -22.23
C TYR A 39 0.21 5.41 -22.39
N ALA A 40 0.70 4.80 -21.31
CA ALA A 40 1.90 3.97 -21.39
C ALA A 40 1.73 2.78 -22.35
N LEU A 41 0.59 2.07 -22.29
CA LEU A 41 0.28 1.00 -23.22
C LEU A 41 0.21 1.46 -24.67
N VAL A 42 -0.46 2.60 -24.92
CA VAL A 42 -0.60 3.15 -26.28
C VAL A 42 0.75 3.60 -26.85
N HIS A 43 1.58 4.25 -26.03
CA HIS A 43 2.94 4.64 -26.41
C HIS A 43 3.84 3.43 -26.68
N ALA A 44 3.78 2.40 -25.84
CA ALA A 44 4.55 1.18 -26.05
C ALA A 44 4.14 0.49 -27.36
N TRP A 45 2.84 0.29 -27.59
CA TRP A 45 2.34 -0.39 -28.77
C TRP A 45 2.60 0.41 -30.05
N LYS A 46 2.20 1.70 -30.08
CA LYS A 46 2.40 2.53 -31.27
C LYS A 46 3.87 2.79 -31.54
N GLY A 47 4.68 3.02 -30.50
CA GLY A 47 6.10 3.27 -30.68
C GLY A 47 6.83 2.06 -31.26
N ALA A 48 6.55 0.85 -30.76
CA ALA A 48 7.06 -0.38 -31.34
C ALA A 48 6.61 -0.57 -32.81
N TYR A 49 5.32 -0.34 -33.08
CA TYR A 49 4.77 -0.47 -34.44
C TYR A 49 5.43 0.50 -35.44
N HIS A 50 5.76 1.72 -35.00
CA HIS A 50 6.44 2.72 -35.83
C HIS A 50 7.96 2.68 -35.71
N MET A 51 8.53 1.60 -35.13
CA MET A 51 9.97 1.40 -34.97
C MET A 51 10.69 2.57 -34.27
N ASN A 52 9.97 3.30 -33.41
CA ASN A 52 10.53 4.41 -32.66
C ASN A 52 11.14 3.86 -31.36
N PRO A 53 12.48 3.85 -31.18
CA PRO A 53 13.14 3.21 -30.05
C PRO A 53 12.80 3.83 -28.69
N ASP A 54 12.34 5.08 -28.66
CA ASP A 54 11.93 5.77 -27.43
C ASP A 54 10.79 5.05 -26.70
N TYR A 55 10.03 4.21 -27.41
CA TYR A 55 8.91 3.43 -26.86
C TYR A 55 9.31 2.55 -25.67
N ALA A 56 10.60 2.20 -25.60
CA ALA A 56 11.13 1.29 -24.60
C ALA A 56 11.38 2.01 -23.27
N HIS A 57 12.23 3.03 -23.26
CA HIS A 57 12.72 3.63 -22.00
C HIS A 57 12.18 5.04 -21.73
N TRP A 58 11.86 5.81 -22.77
CA TRP A 58 11.45 7.20 -22.62
C TRP A 58 9.95 7.36 -22.44
N TYR A 59 9.15 6.66 -23.23
CA TYR A 59 7.70 6.63 -23.10
C TYR A 59 7.16 5.28 -23.53
N GLY A 60 6.42 4.59 -22.66
CA GLY A 60 5.79 3.32 -23.02
C GLY A 60 6.18 2.20 -22.07
N TRP A 61 7.11 1.34 -22.47
CA TRP A 61 7.39 0.10 -21.76
C TRP A 61 7.91 0.32 -20.34
N ALA A 62 8.87 1.21 -20.15
CA ALA A 62 9.38 1.55 -18.81
C ALA A 62 8.26 2.12 -17.91
N GLN A 63 7.43 3.03 -18.42
CA GLN A 63 6.31 3.61 -17.69
C GLN A 63 5.25 2.56 -17.33
N LEU A 64 4.95 1.65 -18.24
CA LEU A 64 4.00 0.56 -18.02
C LEU A 64 4.44 -0.31 -16.84
N ASN A 65 5.72 -0.70 -16.82
CA ASN A 65 6.29 -1.47 -15.72
C ASN A 65 6.31 -0.66 -14.41
N LEU A 66 6.66 0.62 -14.47
CA LEU A 66 6.68 1.49 -13.29
C LEU A 66 5.27 1.65 -12.68
N GLN A 67 4.25 1.88 -13.50
CA GLN A 67 2.86 2.00 -13.05
C GLN A 67 2.35 0.68 -12.47
N LEU A 68 2.73 -0.46 -13.05
CA LEU A 68 2.42 -1.78 -12.49
C LEU A 68 3.01 -1.95 -11.08
N GLU A 69 4.27 -1.58 -10.87
CA GLU A 69 4.91 -1.67 -9.56
C GLU A 69 4.27 -0.72 -8.54
N LYS A 70 3.90 0.50 -8.96
CA LYS A 70 3.13 1.41 -8.08
C LYS A 70 1.78 0.82 -7.67
N ILE A 71 1.05 0.20 -8.60
CA ILE A 71 -0.23 -0.47 -8.31
C ILE A 71 -0.02 -1.61 -7.31
N LYS A 72 1.00 -2.45 -7.51
CA LYS A 72 1.34 -3.53 -6.58
C LYS A 72 1.69 -3.01 -5.19
N GLY A 73 2.51 -1.96 -5.12
CA GLY A 73 2.92 -1.32 -3.86
C GLY A 73 1.75 -0.71 -3.09
N GLU A 74 0.85 -0.02 -3.78
CA GLU A 74 -0.36 0.55 -3.18
C GLU A 74 -1.30 -0.56 -2.69
N ASN A 75 -1.53 -1.62 -3.49
CA ASN A 75 -2.33 -2.77 -3.07
C ASN A 75 -1.74 -3.47 -1.84
N ALA A 76 -0.42 -3.65 -1.78
CA ALA A 76 0.24 -4.23 -0.62
C ALA A 76 0.04 -3.37 0.64
N THR A 77 0.19 -2.04 0.51
CA THR A 77 -0.05 -1.08 1.60
C THR A 77 -1.50 -1.16 2.09
N LEU A 78 -2.48 -1.08 1.19
CA LEU A 78 -3.91 -1.14 1.53
C LEU A 78 -4.28 -2.45 2.23
N ARG A 79 -3.73 -3.59 1.77
CA ARG A 79 -3.95 -4.89 2.41
C ARG A 79 -3.36 -4.95 3.82
N ARG A 80 -2.18 -4.35 4.02
CA ARG A 80 -1.56 -4.26 5.35
C ARG A 80 -2.38 -3.39 6.29
N LEU A 81 -2.86 -2.23 5.82
CA LEU A 81 -3.72 -1.34 6.61
C LEU A 81 -5.01 -2.04 7.01
N ALA A 82 -5.69 -2.68 6.06
CA ALA A 82 -6.91 -3.46 6.35
C ALA A 82 -6.66 -4.57 7.38
N ALA A 83 -5.51 -5.26 7.32
CA ALA A 83 -5.17 -6.28 8.31
C ALA A 83 -4.95 -5.69 9.71
N LEU A 84 -4.31 -4.53 9.82
CA LEU A 84 -4.10 -3.82 11.09
C LEU A 84 -5.44 -3.34 11.69
N GLU A 85 -6.28 -2.71 10.87
CA GLU A 85 -7.62 -2.26 11.29
C GLU A 85 -8.48 -3.44 11.75
N ASN A 86 -8.39 -4.59 11.08
CA ASN A 86 -9.10 -5.79 11.50
C ASN A 86 -8.56 -6.35 12.81
N ALA A 87 -7.24 -6.39 12.99
CA ALA A 87 -6.62 -6.86 14.24
C ALA A 87 -6.96 -5.96 15.44
N GLU A 88 -7.05 -4.64 15.22
CA GLU A 88 -7.53 -3.69 16.22
C GLU A 88 -8.99 -3.97 16.58
N LYS A 89 -9.85 -4.16 15.58
CA LYS A 89 -11.27 -4.48 15.79
C LYS A 89 -11.52 -5.82 16.48
N THR A 90 -10.68 -6.83 16.21
CA THR A 90 -10.82 -8.17 16.83
C THR A 90 -10.16 -8.26 18.22
N GLY A 91 -9.41 -7.25 18.64
CA GLY A 91 -8.64 -7.29 19.89
C GLY A 91 -7.45 -8.26 19.84
N GLU A 92 -7.09 -8.78 18.66
CA GLU A 92 -5.93 -9.65 18.43
C GLU A 92 -4.62 -8.88 18.29
N ALA A 93 -4.56 -7.64 18.80
CA ALA A 93 -3.33 -6.88 18.88
C ALA A 93 -2.34 -7.65 19.76
N LYS A 94 -1.42 -8.38 19.11
CA LYS A 94 -0.35 -9.13 19.75
C LYS A 94 0.37 -8.16 20.69
N ALA A 95 0.20 -8.35 22.00
CA ALA A 95 0.78 -7.49 23.01
C ALA A 95 2.31 -7.52 22.91
N THR A 96 2.89 -6.61 22.13
CA THR A 96 4.30 -6.28 22.24
C THR A 96 4.49 -5.59 23.58
N PRO A 97 5.30 -6.15 24.51
CA PRO A 97 5.57 -5.47 25.75
C PRO A 97 6.19 -4.11 25.42
N GLY A 98 5.50 -3.04 25.80
CA GLY A 98 6.04 -1.70 25.73
C GLY A 98 7.26 -1.55 26.64
N PHE A 99 7.90 -0.38 26.60
CA PHE A 99 9.08 -0.10 27.42
C PHE A 99 8.84 -0.37 28.93
N GLU A 100 7.61 -0.17 29.40
CA GLU A 100 7.18 -0.50 30.76
C GLU A 100 7.32 -2.00 31.10
N GLY A 101 6.99 -2.89 30.16
CA GLY A 101 7.13 -4.34 30.34
C GLY A 101 8.59 -4.78 30.41
N ILE A 102 9.48 -4.11 29.66
CA ILE A 102 10.93 -4.35 29.71
C ILE A 102 11.50 -3.85 31.04
N ALA A 103 11.09 -2.66 31.49
CA ALA A 103 11.54 -2.07 32.75
C ALA A 103 11.10 -2.91 33.97
N ALA A 104 9.87 -3.45 33.97
CA ALA A 104 9.38 -4.32 35.03
C ALA A 104 10.20 -5.63 35.14
N PHE A 105 10.57 -6.23 34.01
CA PHE A 105 11.43 -7.42 33.99
C PHE A 105 12.83 -7.13 34.53
N ALA A 106 13.43 -6.00 34.14
CA ALA A 106 14.73 -5.57 34.65
C ALA A 106 14.70 -5.32 36.17
N ALA A 107 13.64 -4.66 36.67
CA ALA A 107 13.47 -4.40 38.09
C ALA A 107 13.34 -5.70 38.91
N LEU A 108 12.61 -6.70 38.38
CA LEU A 108 12.49 -8.02 39.01
C LEU A 108 13.83 -8.77 39.08
N ILE A 109 14.63 -8.68 38.02
CA ILE A 109 15.98 -9.30 38.01
C ILE A 109 16.87 -8.63 39.07
N VAL A 110 16.86 -7.31 39.17
CA VAL A 110 17.64 -6.57 40.18
C VAL A 110 17.18 -6.93 41.60
N LEU A 111 15.86 -7.01 41.84
CA LEU A 111 15.32 -7.41 43.14
C LEU A 111 15.71 -8.85 43.51
N ALA A 112 15.60 -9.80 42.57
CA ALA A 112 15.99 -11.19 42.80
C ALA A 112 17.49 -11.30 43.13
N SER A 113 18.32 -10.50 42.44
CA SER A 113 19.77 -10.42 42.69
C SER A 113 20.06 -9.93 44.11
N LEU A 114 19.39 -8.87 44.55
CA LEU A 114 19.54 -8.30 45.90
C LEU A 114 19.09 -9.27 46.99
N VAL A 115 17.99 -10.00 46.77
CA VAL A 115 17.50 -11.03 47.70
C VAL A 115 18.51 -12.19 47.80
N LEU A 116 19.08 -12.64 46.69
CA LEU A 116 20.11 -13.69 46.66
C LEU A 116 21.40 -13.26 47.35
N LEU A 117 21.83 -12.01 47.17
CA LEU A 117 22.99 -11.42 47.85
C LEU A 117 22.78 -11.31 49.36
N ARG A 118 21.56 -10.99 49.80
CA ARG A 118 21.22 -10.87 51.23
C ARG A 118 21.11 -12.23 51.93
N LYS A 119 20.74 -13.29 51.20
CA LYS A 119 20.63 -14.67 51.72
C LYS A 119 21.98 -15.41 51.81
N ARG A 120 23.04 -14.85 51.23
CA ARG A 120 24.43 -15.38 51.25
C ARG A 120 25.31 -14.77 52.35
N ARG A 121 24.82 -13.81 53.13
CA ARG A 121 25.43 -13.31 54.36
C ARG A 121 24.78 -13.98 55.56
#